data_AF-K1VGI8-F1
#
_entry.id   AF-K1VGI8-F1
#
_cell.length_a   1.000
_cell.length_b   1.000
_cell.length_c   1.000
_cell.angle_alpha   90.00
_cell.angle_beta   90.00
_cell.angle_gamma   90.00
#
_symmetry.space_group_name_H-M   'P 1'
#
loop_
_entity.id
_entity.type
_entity.pdbx_description
1 polymer ?
#
loop_
_entity_poly.entity_id
_entity_poly.type
_entity_poly.pdbx_seq_one_letter_code
_entity_poly.pdbx_strand_id
1 'polypeptide(L)'
;MDYLTVLSTLRVQLFVGASPTLPPGLGPVTMSLLALIRDDTFCAFFLLDRILEVAGAKHLSYASLERSAETRALAQAAEVLVWQEICRAKTFARALGTFFEGHDRINERELAALASSHGIGVATNEHREHRTSEHRRHDVDSVRAPRSLPAVAPVLV
;
A
#
# COMPACT_ATOMS: atom_id res chain seq x y z
N MET A 1 0.89 23.93 -5.14
CA MET A 1 2.10 23.21 -4.72
C MET A 1 3.18 23.41 -5.77
N ASP A 2 4.43 23.62 -5.38
CA ASP A 2 5.58 23.65 -6.31
C ASP A 2 6.03 22.23 -6.68
N TYR A 3 6.87 22.11 -7.70
CA TYR A 3 7.32 20.82 -8.25
C TYR A 3 8.00 19.91 -7.22
N LEU A 4 8.91 20.45 -6.38
CA LEU A 4 9.65 19.65 -5.40
C LEU A 4 8.73 19.17 -4.27
N THR A 5 7.81 20.03 -3.83
CA THR A 5 6.76 19.63 -2.87
C THR A 5 5.91 18.50 -3.42
N VAL A 6 5.44 18.61 -4.67
CA VAL A 6 4.65 17.53 -5.30
C VAL A 6 5.48 16.25 -5.38
N LEU A 7 6.68 16.29 -5.95
CA LEU A 7 7.48 15.08 -6.15
C LEU A 7 7.83 14.37 -4.83
N SER A 8 8.12 15.13 -3.77
CA SER A 8 8.54 14.57 -2.47
C SER A 8 7.39 14.06 -1.61
N THR A 9 6.20 14.65 -1.72
CA THR A 9 5.06 14.34 -0.82
C THR A 9 3.92 13.60 -1.49
N LEU A 10 3.85 13.61 -2.83
CA LEU A 10 2.73 13.03 -3.55
C LEU A 10 2.67 11.52 -3.36
N ARG A 11 1.51 11.08 -2.91
CA ARG A 11 1.13 9.68 -2.88
C ARG A 11 0.11 9.41 -3.98
N VAL A 12 0.43 8.45 -4.82
CA VAL A 12 -0.44 8.00 -5.91
C VAL A 12 -1.15 6.72 -5.51
N GLN A 13 -2.35 6.54 -6.03
CA GLN A 13 -3.11 5.32 -5.94
C GLN A 13 -2.95 4.57 -7.27
N LEU A 14 -2.47 3.35 -7.18
CA LEU A 14 -2.37 2.39 -8.28
C LEU A 14 -3.59 1.47 -8.25
N PHE A 15 -3.89 0.83 -9.37
CA PHE A 15 -5.05 -0.04 -9.56
C PHE A 15 -6.38 0.69 -9.33
N VAL A 16 -6.45 1.94 -9.78
CA VAL A 16 -7.65 2.81 -9.65
C VAL A 16 -8.61 2.47 -10.80
N GLY A 17 -9.19 1.28 -10.71
CA GLY A 17 -10.13 0.76 -11.69
C GLY A 17 -10.35 -0.73 -11.49
N ALA A 18 -11.59 -1.18 -11.71
CA ALA A 18 -11.90 -2.60 -11.77
C ALA A 18 -11.33 -3.19 -13.08
N SER A 19 -10.05 -3.52 -13.09
CA SER A 19 -9.54 -4.36 -14.17
C SER A 19 -10.07 -5.78 -13.96
N PRO A 20 -10.71 -6.40 -14.97
CA PRO A 20 -11.22 -7.77 -14.86
C PRO A 20 -10.10 -8.80 -14.61
N THR A 21 -8.84 -8.39 -14.80
CA THR A 21 -7.65 -9.19 -14.55
C THR A 21 -7.11 -9.09 -13.13
N LEU A 22 -7.63 -8.20 -12.29
CA LEU A 22 -7.21 -8.09 -10.90
C LEU A 22 -7.96 -9.12 -10.04
N PRO A 23 -7.28 -9.70 -9.03
CA PRO A 23 -7.96 -10.55 -8.07
C PRO A 23 -9.13 -9.79 -7.40
N PRO A 24 -10.30 -10.42 -7.23
CA PRO A 24 -11.40 -9.81 -6.51
C PRO A 24 -10.95 -9.45 -5.09
N GLY A 25 -11.14 -8.20 -4.70
CA GLY A 25 -10.70 -7.69 -3.39
C GLY A 25 -9.37 -6.93 -3.38
N LEU A 26 -8.66 -6.84 -4.51
CA LEU A 26 -7.54 -5.91 -4.63
C LEU A 26 -8.08 -4.49 -4.81
N GLY A 27 -8.14 -3.74 -3.70
CA GLY A 27 -8.44 -2.31 -3.73
C GLY A 27 -7.23 -1.47 -4.19
N PRO A 28 -7.42 -0.16 -4.39
CA PRO A 28 -6.35 0.75 -4.77
C PRO A 28 -5.17 0.70 -3.81
N VAL A 29 -3.94 0.67 -4.33
CA VAL A 29 -2.72 0.62 -3.52
C VAL A 29 -2.07 2.00 -3.53
N THR A 30 -1.90 2.58 -2.34
CA THR A 30 -1.31 3.93 -2.19
C THR A 30 0.19 3.89 -1.97
N MET A 31 0.96 4.52 -2.85
CA MET A 31 2.43 4.55 -2.81
C MET A 31 3.00 5.95 -3.04
N SER A 32 4.25 6.18 -2.60
CA SER A 32 4.98 7.41 -2.91
C SER A 32 5.34 7.44 -4.40
N LEU A 33 5.06 8.55 -5.08
CA LEU A 33 5.49 8.73 -6.47
C LEU A 33 7.02 8.69 -6.58
N LEU A 34 7.73 9.30 -5.63
CA LEU A 34 9.18 9.29 -5.60
C LEU A 34 9.76 7.87 -5.47
N ALA A 35 9.14 7.01 -4.66
CA ALA A 35 9.57 5.62 -4.53
C ALA A 35 9.44 4.87 -5.87
N LEU A 36 8.31 5.03 -6.57
CA LEU A 36 8.07 4.41 -7.89
C LEU A 36 9.06 4.88 -8.96
N ILE A 37 9.60 6.09 -8.83
CA ILE A 37 10.60 6.64 -9.75
C ILE A 37 12.01 6.14 -9.40
N ARG A 38 12.36 6.09 -8.12
CA ARG A 38 13.73 5.81 -7.66
C ARG A 38 14.04 4.32 -7.49
N ASP A 39 13.06 3.53 -7.09
CA ASP A 39 13.21 2.11 -6.79
C ASP A 39 11.96 1.34 -7.26
N ASP A 40 11.78 1.32 -8.57
CA ASP A 40 10.68 0.65 -9.24
C ASP A 40 10.69 -0.87 -9.02
N THR A 41 11.88 -1.46 -8.88
CA THR A 41 12.08 -2.88 -8.67
C THR A 41 11.55 -3.31 -7.30
N PHE A 42 11.91 -2.58 -6.23
CA PHE A 42 11.33 -2.85 -4.91
C PHE A 42 9.82 -2.63 -4.89
N CYS A 43 9.34 -1.56 -5.53
CA CYS A 43 7.90 -1.32 -5.65
C CYS A 43 7.19 -2.45 -6.40
N ALA A 44 7.80 -2.99 -7.46
CA ALA A 44 7.23 -4.10 -8.22
C ALA A 44 7.10 -5.36 -7.36
N PHE A 45 8.14 -5.72 -6.60
CA PHE A 45 8.08 -6.86 -5.68
C PHE A 45 7.00 -6.68 -4.62
N PHE A 46 6.91 -5.49 -4.01
CA PHE A 46 5.87 -5.19 -3.02
C PHE A 46 4.45 -5.32 -3.60
N LEU A 47 4.22 -4.78 -4.80
CA LEU A 47 2.91 -4.84 -5.46
C LEU A 47 2.56 -6.26 -5.88
N LEU A 48 3.53 -7.02 -6.39
CA LEU A 48 3.37 -8.41 -6.78
C LEU A 48 3.00 -9.28 -5.58
N ASP A 49 3.75 -9.17 -4.48
CA ASP A 49 3.44 -9.89 -3.22
C ASP A 49 2.02 -9.58 -2.76
N ARG A 50 1.58 -8.32 -2.86
CA ARG A 50 0.24 -7.92 -2.47
C ARG A 50 -0.86 -8.53 -3.36
N ILE A 51 -0.66 -8.57 -4.67
CA ILE A 51 -1.60 -9.20 -5.61
C ILE A 51 -1.71 -10.70 -5.30
N LEU A 52 -0.57 -11.37 -5.13
CA LEU A 52 -0.52 -12.80 -4.83
C LEU A 52 -1.12 -13.11 -3.46
N GLU A 53 -0.96 -12.23 -2.47
CA GLU A 53 -1.62 -12.34 -1.17
C GLU A 53 -3.13 -12.32 -1.29
N VAL A 54 -3.69 -11.34 -2.01
CA VAL A 54 -5.14 -11.25 -2.20
C VAL A 54 -5.68 -12.42 -3.01
N ALA A 55 -4.89 -12.95 -3.95
CA ALA A 55 -5.23 -14.15 -4.71
C ALA A 55 -5.11 -15.47 -3.89
N GLY A 56 -4.73 -15.40 -2.60
CA GLY A 56 -4.55 -16.60 -1.75
C GLY A 56 -3.28 -17.40 -2.05
N ALA A 57 -2.33 -16.83 -2.80
CA ALA A 57 -1.10 -17.48 -3.25
C ALA A 57 0.15 -17.14 -2.42
N LYS A 58 0.01 -16.35 -1.32
CA LYS A 58 1.15 -15.86 -0.50
C LYS A 58 2.06 -16.94 0.08
N HIS A 59 1.53 -18.15 0.29
CA HIS A 59 2.28 -19.27 0.87
C HIS A 59 3.19 -19.99 -0.13
N LEU A 60 3.17 -19.56 -1.39
CA LEU A 60 4.02 -20.13 -2.42
C LEU A 60 5.31 -19.32 -2.47
N SER A 61 6.43 -19.93 -2.05
CA SER A 61 7.75 -19.39 -2.41
C SER A 61 7.84 -19.24 -3.94
N TYR A 62 8.76 -18.42 -4.46
CA TYR A 62 8.95 -18.32 -5.92
C TYR A 62 9.14 -19.70 -6.58
N ALA A 63 9.87 -20.61 -5.92
CA ALA A 63 10.04 -22.01 -6.33
C ALA A 63 8.75 -22.84 -6.29
N SER A 64 7.76 -22.41 -5.52
CA SER A 64 6.43 -23.03 -5.43
C SER A 64 5.45 -22.51 -6.49
N LEU A 65 5.63 -21.28 -6.96
CA LEU A 65 4.86 -20.73 -8.08
C LEU A 65 5.15 -21.48 -9.39
N GLU A 66 6.32 -22.13 -9.50
CA GLU A 66 6.70 -22.93 -10.66
C GLU A 66 6.06 -24.32 -10.71
N ARG A 67 5.45 -24.80 -9.61
CA ARG A 67 4.93 -26.19 -9.50
C ARG A 67 3.64 -26.43 -10.28
N SER A 68 2.85 -25.39 -10.53
CA SER A 68 1.61 -25.48 -11.32
C SER A 68 1.64 -24.48 -12.48
N ALA A 69 1.19 -24.92 -13.66
CA ALA A 69 1.05 -24.05 -14.83
C ALA A 69 0.08 -22.89 -14.57
N GLU A 70 -0.98 -23.13 -13.80
CA GLU A 70 -1.98 -22.12 -13.44
C GLU A 70 -1.38 -21.03 -12.55
N THR A 71 -0.61 -21.44 -11.53
CA THR A 71 0.00 -20.49 -10.60
C THR A 71 1.12 -19.68 -11.26
N ARG A 72 1.87 -20.30 -12.18
CA ARG A 72 2.84 -19.58 -13.00
C ARG A 72 2.18 -18.54 -13.90
N ALA A 73 1.07 -18.92 -14.56
CA ALA A 73 0.31 -18.00 -15.40
C ALA A 73 -0.26 -16.82 -14.59
N LEU A 74 -0.76 -17.09 -13.38
CA LEU A 74 -1.21 -16.05 -12.46
C LEU A 74 -0.08 -15.09 -12.07
N ALA A 75 1.08 -15.62 -11.68
CA ALA A 75 2.23 -14.80 -11.28
C ALA A 75 2.73 -13.92 -12.43
N GLN A 76 2.82 -14.47 -13.65
CA GLN A 76 3.19 -13.72 -14.85
C GLN A 76 2.17 -12.64 -15.20
N ALA A 77 0.87 -12.95 -15.13
CA ALA A 77 -0.18 -11.96 -15.35
C ALA A 77 -0.13 -10.84 -14.32
N ALA A 78 0.08 -11.18 -13.04
CA ALA A 78 0.25 -10.21 -11.96
C ALA A 78 1.48 -9.32 -12.19
N GLU A 79 2.61 -9.89 -12.57
CA GLU A 79 3.84 -9.15 -12.89
C GLU A 79 3.60 -8.14 -14.03
N VAL A 80 2.93 -8.56 -15.12
CA VAL A 80 2.58 -7.65 -16.22
C VAL A 80 1.71 -6.50 -15.72
N LEU A 81 0.71 -6.77 -14.88
CA LEU A 81 -0.18 -5.73 -14.33
C LEU A 81 0.58 -4.74 -13.44
N VAL A 82 1.50 -5.23 -12.61
CA VAL A 82 2.37 -4.40 -11.77
C VAL A 82 3.21 -3.45 -12.63
N TRP A 83 3.86 -3.97 -13.66
CA TRP A 83 4.69 -3.14 -14.54
C TRP A 83 3.87 -2.12 -15.33
N GLN A 84 2.64 -2.46 -15.73
CA GLN A 84 1.74 -1.50 -16.35
C GLN A 84 1.39 -0.33 -15.42
N GLU A 85 1.10 -0.60 -14.14
CA GLU A 85 0.83 0.46 -13.15
C GLU A 85 2.07 1.34 -12.88
N ILE A 86 3.26 0.73 -12.77
CA ILE A 86 4.50 1.49 -12.59
C ILE A 86 4.77 2.36 -13.81
N CYS A 87 4.56 1.83 -15.02
CA CYS A 87 4.69 2.59 -16.27
C CYS A 87 3.71 3.76 -16.34
N ARG A 88 2.45 3.56 -15.93
CA ARG A 88 1.48 4.67 -15.77
C ARG A 88 2.05 5.73 -14.84
N ALA A 89 2.49 5.35 -13.64
CA ALA A 89 3.03 6.28 -12.63
C ALA A 89 4.23 7.10 -13.13
N LYS A 90 5.16 6.47 -13.82
CA LYS A 90 6.31 7.15 -14.42
C LYS A 90 5.91 8.07 -15.56
N THR A 91 4.91 7.69 -16.35
CA THR A 91 4.39 8.54 -17.44
C THR A 91 3.71 9.78 -16.87
N PHE A 92 2.91 9.63 -15.82
CA PHE A 92 2.35 10.74 -15.06
C PHE A 92 3.45 11.64 -14.46
N ALA A 93 4.51 11.07 -13.89
CA ALA A 93 5.64 11.86 -13.37
C ALA A 93 6.32 12.71 -14.45
N ARG A 94 6.44 12.19 -15.68
CA ARG A 94 6.96 12.97 -16.82
C ARG A 94 6.01 14.08 -17.23
N ALA A 95 4.70 13.80 -17.29
CA ALA A 95 3.69 14.81 -17.59
C ALA A 95 3.68 15.92 -16.54
N LEU A 96 3.91 15.58 -15.26
CA LEU A 96 4.15 16.57 -14.21
C LEU A 96 5.37 17.44 -14.52
N GLY A 97 6.51 16.83 -14.88
CA GLY A 97 7.70 17.57 -15.30
C GLY A 97 7.39 18.58 -16.41
N THR A 98 6.74 18.12 -17.49
CA THR A 98 6.33 18.99 -18.62
C THR A 98 5.35 20.07 -18.20
N PHE A 99 4.41 19.80 -17.29
CA PHE A 99 3.51 20.82 -16.77
C PHE A 99 4.29 21.96 -16.09
N PHE A 100 5.28 21.61 -15.28
CA PHE A 100 6.11 22.57 -14.53
C PHE A 100 7.17 23.29 -15.38
N GLU A 101 7.43 22.86 -16.62
CA GLU A 101 8.23 23.65 -17.56
C GLU A 101 7.56 24.98 -17.94
N GLY A 102 6.21 25.02 -17.90
CA GLY A 102 5.42 26.22 -18.22
C GLY A 102 4.71 26.86 -17.03
N HIS A 103 4.78 26.27 -15.83
CA HIS A 103 4.03 26.69 -14.65
C HIS A 103 4.84 26.51 -13.37
N ASP A 104 4.79 27.48 -12.44
CA ASP A 104 5.52 27.37 -11.17
C ASP A 104 4.77 26.56 -10.10
N ARG A 105 3.44 26.45 -10.23
CA ARG A 105 2.57 25.85 -9.22
C ARG A 105 1.42 25.08 -9.86
N ILE A 106 1.02 23.99 -9.21
CA ILE A 106 -0.19 23.22 -9.53
C ILE A 106 -1.14 23.19 -8.33
N ASN A 107 -2.45 23.31 -8.54
CA ASN A 107 -3.43 23.09 -7.47
C ASN A 107 -3.85 21.61 -7.37
N GLU A 108 -4.55 21.24 -6.29
CA GLU A 108 -4.92 19.84 -6.04
C GLU A 108 -5.88 19.28 -7.10
N ARG A 109 -6.79 20.11 -7.62
CA ARG A 109 -7.76 19.71 -8.63
C ARG A 109 -7.10 19.44 -9.99
N GLU A 110 -6.19 20.32 -10.40
CA GLU A 110 -5.36 20.15 -11.59
C GLU A 110 -4.48 18.90 -11.48
N LEU A 111 -3.86 18.70 -10.31
CA LEU A 111 -3.04 17.53 -10.04
C LEU A 111 -3.86 16.22 -10.12
N ALA A 112 -5.04 16.19 -9.51
CA ALA A 112 -5.94 15.05 -9.56
C ALA A 112 -6.46 14.79 -10.98
N ALA A 113 -6.79 15.85 -11.74
CA ALA A 113 -7.22 15.74 -13.13
C ALA A 113 -6.10 15.19 -14.03
N LEU A 114 -4.87 15.67 -13.85
CA LEU A 114 -3.70 15.18 -14.56
C LEU A 114 -3.40 13.72 -14.20
N ALA A 115 -3.47 13.34 -12.93
CA ALA A 115 -3.28 11.93 -12.55
C ALA A 115 -4.35 11.02 -13.17
N SER A 116 -5.60 11.47 -13.15
CA SER A 116 -6.75 10.73 -13.68
C SER A 116 -6.63 10.51 -15.19
N SER A 117 -6.12 11.47 -15.97
CA SER A 117 -5.89 11.30 -17.41
C SER A 117 -4.83 10.24 -17.74
N HIS A 118 -3.98 9.90 -16.76
CA HIS A 118 -2.99 8.83 -16.85
C HIS A 118 -3.44 7.52 -16.17
N GLY A 119 -4.68 7.43 -15.69
CA GLY A 119 -5.25 6.24 -15.05
C GLY A 119 -4.73 6.01 -13.63
N ILE A 120 -4.40 7.07 -12.90
CA ILE A 120 -3.84 7.03 -11.55
C ILE A 120 -4.65 7.93 -10.64
N GLY A 121 -4.88 7.49 -9.40
CA GLY A 121 -5.49 8.33 -8.37
C GLY A 121 -4.45 9.12 -7.59
N VAL A 122 -4.86 10.25 -7.01
CA VAL A 122 -4.05 10.98 -6.02
C VAL A 122 -4.64 10.71 -4.65
N ALA A 123 -3.82 10.23 -3.71
CA ALA A 123 -4.24 10.15 -2.32
C ALA A 123 -4.14 11.55 -1.71
N THR A 124 -5.28 12.23 -1.54
CA THR A 124 -5.36 13.46 -0.76
C THR A 124 -5.19 13.13 0.74
N ASN A 125 -4.70 14.10 1.52
CA ASN A 125 -4.35 13.91 2.94
C ASN A 125 -5.52 13.53 3.87
N GLU A 126 -6.75 13.42 3.37
CA GLU A 126 -7.93 13.06 4.16
C GLU A 126 -7.86 11.65 4.77
N HIS A 127 -6.96 10.78 4.29
CA HIS A 127 -6.79 9.42 4.83
C HIS A 127 -5.67 9.29 5.87
N ARG A 128 -5.05 10.39 6.32
CA ARG A 128 -4.01 10.35 7.36
C ARG A 128 -4.58 10.20 8.78
N GLU A 129 -5.88 10.43 8.99
CA GLU A 129 -6.47 10.50 10.34
C GLU A 129 -7.07 9.19 10.87
N HIS A 130 -7.33 8.18 10.04
CA HIS A 130 -8.06 6.98 10.50
C HIS A 130 -7.19 5.80 10.97
N ARG A 131 -5.87 5.79 10.75
CA ARG A 131 -5.01 4.64 11.16
C ARG A 131 -4.19 4.83 12.43
N THR A 132 -4.16 6.03 13.02
CA THR A 132 -3.40 6.30 14.25
C THR A 132 -4.25 6.25 15.52
N SER A 133 -5.58 6.19 15.40
CA SER A 133 -6.49 6.23 16.55
C SER A 133 -6.77 4.87 17.21
N GLU A 134 -6.50 3.75 16.54
CA GLU A 134 -6.87 2.41 17.05
C GLU A 134 -5.74 1.65 17.75
N HIS A 135 -4.48 2.13 17.71
CA HIS A 135 -3.35 1.39 18.31
C HIS A 135 -2.89 1.91 19.68
N ARG A 136 -3.68 2.75 20.36
CA ARG A 136 -3.27 3.41 21.62
C ARG A 136 -4.18 3.14 22.83
N ARG A 137 -4.96 2.06 22.81
CA ARG A 137 -5.80 1.65 23.94
C ARG A 137 -5.70 0.14 24.24
N HIS A 138 -4.49 -0.36 24.46
CA HIS A 138 -4.29 -1.63 25.17
C HIS A 138 -2.91 -1.59 25.84
N ASP A 139 -2.79 -0.78 26.88
CA ASP A 139 -1.92 -1.05 28.03
C ASP A 139 -2.08 0.09 29.02
N VAL A 140 -2.68 -0.22 30.17
CA VAL A 140 -2.35 0.21 31.54
C VAL A 140 -3.62 -0.08 32.35
N ASP A 141 -3.69 -1.27 32.93
CA ASP A 141 -4.25 -1.49 34.28
C ASP A 141 -4.13 -2.97 34.64
N SER A 142 -2.94 -3.37 35.09
CA SER A 142 -2.79 -4.59 35.89
C SER A 142 -1.66 -4.42 36.89
N VAL A 143 -1.84 -3.49 37.83
CA VAL A 143 -1.09 -3.48 39.09
C VAL A 143 -2.03 -3.08 40.23
N ARG A 144 -2.60 -4.07 40.92
CA ARG A 144 -2.83 -4.00 42.37
C ARG A 144 -3.20 -5.36 42.97
N ALA A 145 -2.22 -5.97 43.64
CA ALA A 145 -2.45 -6.68 44.90
C ALA A 145 -2.34 -5.64 46.05
N PRO A 146 -2.74 -5.89 47.33
CA PRO A 146 -2.82 -7.20 47.97
C PRO A 146 -3.84 -7.41 49.15
N ARG A 147 -3.79 -8.63 49.71
CA ARG A 147 -4.10 -9.09 51.10
C ARG A 147 -5.54 -9.44 51.52
N SER A 148 -5.72 -10.72 51.90
CA SER A 148 -6.11 -11.14 53.26
C SER A 148 -5.89 -12.65 53.48
N LEU A 149 -5.12 -13.01 54.52
CA LEU A 149 -5.01 -14.37 55.07
C LEU A 149 -6.30 -14.77 55.80
N PRO A 150 -6.55 -16.07 56.00
CA PRO A 150 -6.62 -16.56 57.37
C PRO A 150 -5.85 -17.86 57.60
N ALA A 151 -5.48 -18.08 58.86
CA ALA A 151 -4.62 -19.15 59.34
C ALA A 151 -5.39 -20.23 60.13
N VAL A 152 -4.75 -21.41 60.25
CA VAL A 152 -4.92 -22.52 61.23
C VAL A 152 -6.12 -23.46 60.93
N ALA A 153 -6.03 -24.80 60.92
CA ALA A 153 -5.25 -25.75 61.73
C ALA A 153 -4.90 -27.08 60.98
N PRO A 154 -3.95 -27.89 61.48
CA PRO A 154 -3.61 -29.20 60.94
C PRO A 154 -4.45 -30.32 61.57
N VAL A 155 -4.74 -31.39 60.81
CA VAL A 155 -5.22 -32.67 61.36
C VAL A 155 -4.32 -33.79 60.84
N LEU A 156 -3.75 -34.53 61.79
CA LEU A 156 -2.97 -35.76 61.63
C LEU A 156 -3.78 -36.86 60.94
N VAL A 157 -3.11 -37.68 60.11
CA VAL A 157 -2.94 -39.14 60.28
C VAL A 157 -1.56 -39.53 59.79
#